data_AF-A0A7W9XMZ8-F1
#
_entry.id   AF-A0A7W9XMZ8-F1
#
_cell.length_a   1.000
_cell.length_b   1.000
_cell.length_c   1.000
_cell.angle_alpha   90.00
_cell.angle_beta   90.00
_cell.angle_gamma   90.00
#
_symmetry.space_group_name_H-M   'P 1'
#
loop_
_entity.id
_entity.type
_entity.pdbx_description
1 polymer ?
#
loop_
_entity_poly.entity_id
_entity_poly.type
_entity_poly.pdbx_seq_one_letter_code
_entity_poly.pdbx_strand_id
1 'polypeptide(L)' 'MEDKFQNRYSISSPRLAGWDYGAHGLYFVTICTKDRIPYFGEITQSDLPDTALLQQTDIAIIAHNNLL' A
#
# COMPACT_ATOMS: atom_id res chain seq x y z
N MET A 1 -15.12 9.12 29.46
CA MET A 1 -16.39 9.81 29.18
C MET A 1 -16.79 9.34 27.78
N GLU A 2 -17.97 8.73 27.63
CA GLU A 2 -18.36 8.09 26.35
C GLU A 2 -18.62 9.15 25.28
N ASP A 3 -17.70 9.27 24.33
CA ASP A 3 -17.87 10.13 23.15
C ASP A 3 -18.86 9.45 22.18
N LYS A 4 -20.14 9.81 22.27
CA LYS A 4 -21.18 9.37 21.33
C LYS A 4 -21.30 10.37 20.19
N PHE A 5 -20.86 10.00 19.00
CA PHE A 5 -21.15 10.76 17.79
C PHE A 5 -22.43 10.18 17.14
N GLN A 6 -23.48 10.99 17.03
CA GLN A 6 -24.79 10.58 16.46
C GLN A 6 -25.44 9.36 17.12
N ASN A 7 -25.42 9.24 18.45
CA ASN A 7 -25.97 8.09 19.19
C ASN A 7 -25.39 6.71 18.80
N ARG A 8 -24.27 6.69 18.07
CA ARG A 8 -23.44 5.51 17.87
C ARG A 8 -22.16 5.67 18.68
N TYR A 9 -21.66 4.57 19.25
CA TYR A 9 -20.36 4.55 19.90
C TYR A 9 -19.32 5.11 18.92
N SER A 10 -18.74 6.28 19.22
CA SER A 10 -17.61 6.79 18.46
C SER A 10 -16.38 6.40 19.25
N ILE A 11 -15.55 5.53 18.69
CA ILE A 11 -14.21 5.35 19.20
C ILE A 11 -13.40 6.57 18.80
N SER A 12 -12.71 7.20 19.75
CA SER A 12 -11.73 8.22 19.42
C SER A 12 -10.75 7.64 18.40
N SER A 13 -10.33 8.46 17.43
CA SER A 13 -9.36 8.02 16.43
C SER A 13 -8.10 7.49 17.15
N PRO A 14 -7.59 6.30 16.78
CA PRO A 14 -6.33 5.80 17.32
C PRO A 14 -5.12 6.59 16.80
N ARG A 15 -5.33 7.53 15.86
CA ARG A 15 -4.28 8.37 15.28
C ARG A 15 -3.76 9.36 16.32
N LEU A 16 -2.46 9.63 16.29
CA LEU A 16 -1.83 10.64 17.12
C LEU A 16 -2.43 12.02 16.81
N ALA A 17 -2.94 12.70 17.84
CA ALA A 17 -3.52 14.03 17.70
C ALA A 17 -2.46 15.03 17.21
N GLY A 18 -2.80 15.83 16.20
CA GLY A 18 -1.90 16.81 15.60
C GLY A 18 -0.90 16.26 14.58
N TRP A 19 -0.91 14.95 14.31
CA TRP A 19 -0.05 14.35 13.29
C TRP A 19 -0.78 14.22 11.94
N ASP A 20 -0.15 14.72 10.87
CA ASP A 20 -0.64 14.55 9.50
C ASP A 20 -0.12 13.24 8.89
N TYR A 21 -0.98 12.22 8.87
CA TYR A 21 -0.69 10.92 8.26
C TYR A 21 -0.70 10.95 6.72
N GLY A 22 -1.06 12.06 6.09
CA GLY A 22 -0.95 12.29 4.64
C GLY A 22 0.35 12.94 4.22
N ALA A 23 1.15 13.43 5.18
CA ALA A 23 2.44 14.04 4.89
C ALA A 23 3.41 13.04 4.26
N HIS A 24 4.34 13.55 3.44
CA HIS A 24 5.41 12.75 2.86
C HIS A 24 6.24 12.08 3.97
N GLY A 25 6.42 10.77 3.84
CA GLY A 25 7.16 9.96 4.80
C GLY A 25 7.65 8.67 4.17
N LEU A 26 8.60 8.02 4.81
CA LEU A 26 9.08 6.70 4.40
C LEU A 26 8.17 5.62 5.01
N TYR A 27 7.56 4.83 4.14
CA TYR A 27 6.72 3.71 4.53
C TYR A 27 7.29 2.42 3.95
N PHE A 28 7.35 1.38 4.78
CA PHE A 28 7.58 0.02 4.32
C PHE A 28 6.26 -0.73 4.39
N VAL A 29 5.77 -1.19 3.23
CA VAL A 29 4.52 -1.94 3.12
C VAL A 29 4.80 -3.34 2.63
N THR A 30 4.12 -4.32 3.23
CA THR A 30 4.12 -5.71 2.73
C THR A 30 2.68 -6.07 2.39
N ILE A 31 2.45 -6.53 1.15
CA ILE A 31 1.12 -6.85 0.64
C ILE A 31 1.04 -8.37 0.43
N CYS A 32 0.15 -9.02 1.18
CA CYS A 32 -0.21 -10.42 0.93
C CYS A 32 -1.35 -10.46 -0.09
N THR A 33 -1.08 -10.99 -1.27
CA THR A 33 -2.13 -11.15 -2.29
C THR A 33 -3.03 -12.35 -1.97
N LYS A 34 -4.30 -12.23 -2.34
CA LYS A 34 -5.25 -13.34 -2.23
C LYS A 34 -4.71 -14.53 -3.03
N ASP A 35 -4.73 -15.71 -2.39
CA ASP A 35 -4.26 -16.98 -2.97
C ASP A 35 -2.80 -16.94 -3.46
N ARG A 36 -1.99 -15.99 -2.97
CA ARG A 36 -0.59 -15.76 -3.38
C ARG A 36 -0.41 -15.48 -4.88
N ILE A 37 -1.45 -15.00 -5.55
CA ILE A 37 -1.40 -14.67 -6.96
C ILE A 37 -0.46 -13.46 -7.18
N PRO A 38 0.51 -13.52 -8.12
CA PRO A 38 1.42 -12.43 -8.41
C PRO A 38 0.75 -11.35 -9.28
N TYR A 39 -0.24 -10.64 -8.72
CA TYR A 39 -1.05 -9.66 -9.48
C TYR A 39 -0.23 -8.53 -10.11
N PHE A 40 0.93 -8.18 -9.55
CA PHE A 40 1.80 -7.11 -10.06
C PHE A 40 2.85 -7.59 -11.07
N GLY A 41 2.92 -8.90 -11.33
CA GLY A 41 3.91 -9.50 -12.21
C GLY A 41 4.91 -10.38 -11.50
N GLU A 42 5.86 -10.89 -12.28
CA GLU A 42 6.89 -11.81 -11.84
C GLU A 42 8.27 -11.16 -11.92
N ILE A 43 9.13 -11.51 -10.97
CA ILE A 43 10.52 -11.09 -11.00
C ILE A 43 11.29 -12.06 -11.88
N THR A 44 11.86 -11.55 -12.96
CA THR A 44 12.66 -12.30 -13.92
C THR A 44 14.12 -11.85 -13.84
N GLN A 45 15.02 -12.74 -14.26
CA GLN A 45 16.42 -12.40 -14.37
C GLN A 45 16.64 -11.41 -15.49
N SER A 46 17.45 -10.38 -15.22
CA SER A 46 17.91 -9.46 -16.25
C SER A 46 19.22 -9.98 -16.87
N ASP A 47 19.55 -9.49 -18.06
CA ASP A 47 20.86 -9.76 -18.69
C ASP A 47 22.02 -9.04 -17.99
N LEU A 48 21.70 -8.08 -17.11
CA LEU A 48 22.67 -7.33 -16.34
C LEU A 48 22.99 -8.06 -15.02
N PRO A 49 24.24 -8.02 -14.54
CA PRO A 49 24.60 -8.58 -13.25
C PRO A 49 23.86 -7.86 -12.11
N ASP A 50 23.56 -8.62 -11.06
CA ASP A 50 22.97 -8.14 -9.79
C ASP A 50 21.68 -7.32 -9.94
N THR A 51 20.94 -7.54 -11.02
CA THR A 51 19.71 -6.81 -11.32
C THR A 51 18.60 -7.77 -11.76
N ALA A 52 17.40 -7.51 -11.27
CA ALA A 52 16.20 -8.25 -11.61
C ALA A 52 15.19 -7.32 -12.29
N LEU A 53 14.39 -7.87 -13.19
CA LEU A 53 13.32 -7.14 -13.87
C LEU A 53 11.97 -7.57 -13.31
N LEU A 54 11.05 -6.62 -13.17
CA LEU A 54 9.65 -6.93 -12.95
C LEU A 54 8.95 -7.04 -14.29
N GLN A 55 8.56 -8.25 -14.69
CA GLN A 55 7.68 -8.47 -15.82
C GLN A 55 6.24 -8.13 -15.39
N GLN A 56 5.83 -6.89 -15.65
CA GLN A 56 4.56 -6.33 -15.22
C GLN A 56 3.34 -6.98 -15.89
N THR A 57 2.24 -7.07 -15.14
CA THR A 57 0.88 -7.34 -15.67
C THR A 57 0.18 -6.04 -16.03
N ASP A 58 -0.97 -6.12 -16.68
CA ASP A 58 -1.85 -4.96 -16.93
C ASP A 58 -2.24 -4.24 -15.63
N ILE A 59 -2.52 -5.00 -14.56
CA ILE A 59 -2.86 -4.44 -13.24
C ILE A 59 -1.67 -3.64 -12.68
N ALA A 60 -0.45 -4.15 -12.86
CA ALA A 60 0.76 -3.46 -12.40
C ALA A 60 0.97 -2.13 -13.13
N ILE A 61 0.75 -2.11 -14.45
CA ILE A 61 0.86 -0.90 -15.27
C ILE A 61 -0.17 0.13 -14.81
N ILE A 62 -1.43 -0.28 -14.60
CA ILE A 62 -2.49 0.60 -14.08
C ILE A 62 -2.09 1.14 -12.70
N ALA A 63 -1.63 0.29 -11.79
CA ALA A 63 -1.23 0.70 -10.45
C ALA A 63 -0.09 1.73 -10.49
N HIS A 64 0.91 1.52 -11.34
CA HIS A 64 2.04 2.45 -11.50
C HIS A 64 1.58 3.82 -12.01
N ASN A 65 0.70 3.84 -13.02
CA ASN A 65 0.26 5.09 -13.64
C ASN A 65 -0.71 5.90 -12.78
N ASN A 66 -1.46 5.26 -11.87
CA ASN A 66 -2.37 5.94 -10.95
C ASN A 66 -1.70 6.41 -9.64
N LEU A 67 -0.42 6.07 -9.44
CA LEU A 67 0.37 6.53 -8.30
C LEU A 67 1.00 7.93 -8.52
N LEU A 68 0.78 8.55 -9.68
CA LEU A 68 1.22 9.91 -10.03
C LEU A 68 0.03 10.84 -10.31
#